data_AF-A0A2E4PA68-F1
#
_entry.id   AF-A0A2E4PA68-F1
#
_cell.length_a   1.000
_cell.length_b   1.000
_cell.length_c   1.000
_cell.angle_alpha   90.00
_cell.angle_beta   90.00
_cell.angle_gamma   90.00
#
_symmetry.space_group_name_H-M   'P 1'
#
loop_
_entity.id
_entity.type
_entity.pdbx_description
1 polymer ?
#
loop_
_entity_poly.entity_id
_entity_poly.type
_entity_poly.pdbx_seq_one_letter_code
_entity_poly.pdbx_strand_id
1 'polypeptide(L)'
;MIDFTKIDANTLATGVDDKGVKYLEIFLKEYTRLFGGSVNPGCNKCLTSYLDKYKKAMAKGENKSGYKLKAKYNGIPLGFGKRVLVTNENITEEYAEQLLQRPNGKDLFEVIPDKKQKEPLATEVVALIEAATTLEEIEKFADDTRKTVIAAYNAKKEALEEPKND
;
A
#
# COMPACT_ATOMS: atom_id res chain seq x y z
N MET A 1 -11.04 -24.25 -1.63
CA MET A 1 -9.62 -23.84 -1.65
C MET A 1 -9.37 -23.06 -0.38
N ILE A 2 -8.38 -23.43 0.42
CA ILE A 2 -8.10 -22.79 1.70
C ILE A 2 -7.51 -21.40 1.50
N ASP A 3 -7.94 -20.42 2.29
CA ASP A 3 -7.40 -19.06 2.26
C ASP A 3 -6.26 -18.94 3.28
N PHE A 4 -5.03 -19.15 2.81
CA PHE A 4 -3.83 -19.05 3.64
C PHE A 4 -3.56 -17.64 4.18
N THR A 5 -4.25 -16.59 3.68
CA THR A 5 -4.08 -15.24 4.22
C THR A 5 -4.69 -15.07 5.62
N LYS A 6 -5.60 -15.96 6.00
CA LYS A 6 -6.39 -15.87 7.25
C LYS A 6 -5.92 -16.79 8.37
N ILE A 7 -4.95 -17.67 8.12
CA ILE A 7 -4.46 -18.62 9.13
C ILE A 7 -3.12 -18.15 9.72
N ASP A 8 -2.80 -18.58 10.94
CA ASP A 8 -1.50 -18.38 11.57
C ASP A 8 -0.53 -19.56 11.28
N ALA A 9 0.74 -19.39 11.64
CA ALA A 9 1.78 -20.38 11.37
C ALA A 9 1.59 -21.71 12.12
N ASN A 10 0.98 -21.70 13.31
CA ASN A 10 0.70 -22.94 14.05
C ASN A 10 -0.42 -23.71 13.36
N THR A 11 -1.50 -23.02 12.99
CA THR A 11 -2.61 -23.62 12.22
C THR A 11 -2.10 -24.19 10.89
N LEU A 12 -1.20 -23.48 10.21
CA LEU A 12 -0.56 -23.98 8.99
C LEU A 12 0.24 -25.26 9.21
N ALA A 13 0.99 -25.34 10.32
CA ALA A 13 1.89 -26.45 10.61
C ALA A 13 1.17 -27.73 11.05
N THR A 14 0.05 -27.61 11.76
CA THR A 14 -0.66 -28.75 12.37
C THR A 14 -2.01 -29.08 11.75
N GLY A 15 -2.59 -28.15 10.98
CA GLY A 15 -3.94 -28.28 10.43
C GLY A 15 -4.05 -29.26 9.26
N VAL A 16 -5.26 -29.82 9.12
CA VAL A 16 -5.67 -30.70 8.02
C VAL A 16 -7.03 -30.25 7.47
N ASP A 17 -7.28 -30.49 6.20
CA ASP A 17 -8.57 -30.23 5.57
C ASP A 17 -9.62 -31.30 5.88
N ASP A 18 -10.82 -31.13 5.31
CA ASP A 18 -11.95 -32.06 5.41
C ASP A 18 -11.66 -33.46 4.84
N LYS A 19 -10.57 -33.62 4.09
CA LYS A 19 -10.10 -34.87 3.47
C LYS A 19 -8.85 -35.43 4.15
N GLY A 20 -8.39 -34.82 5.24
CA GLY A 20 -7.20 -35.23 5.98
C GLY A 20 -5.87 -34.82 5.35
N VAL A 21 -5.87 -33.94 4.36
CA VAL A 21 -4.65 -33.42 3.72
C VAL A 21 -4.07 -32.28 4.56
N LYS A 22 -2.76 -32.31 4.80
CA LYS A 22 -2.08 -31.28 5.60
C LYS A 22 -2.08 -29.92 4.91
N TYR A 23 -2.47 -28.87 5.64
CA TYR A 23 -2.40 -27.48 5.16
C TYR A 23 -1.00 -27.09 4.72
N LEU A 24 0.01 -27.55 5.46
CA LEU A 24 1.41 -27.35 5.15
C LEU A 24 1.77 -27.83 3.73
N GLU A 25 1.28 -29.00 3.32
CA GLU A 25 1.60 -29.57 2.00
C GLU A 25 0.99 -28.73 0.87
N ILE A 26 -0.29 -28.37 1.03
CA ILE A 26 -1.02 -27.55 0.07
C ILE A 26 -0.36 -26.17 -0.06
N PHE A 27 -0.04 -25.55 1.08
CA PHE A 27 0.61 -24.25 1.14
C PHE A 27 1.97 -24.26 0.47
N LEU A 28 2.83 -25.24 0.76
CA LEU A 28 4.18 -25.28 0.19
C LEU A 28 4.15 -25.49 -1.33
N LYS A 29 3.24 -26.33 -1.84
CA LYS A 29 3.02 -26.48 -3.29
C LYS A 29 2.63 -25.15 -3.93
N GLU A 30 1.70 -24.43 -3.32
CA GLU A 30 1.25 -23.14 -3.83
C GLU A 30 2.33 -22.05 -3.71
N TYR A 31 3.01 -21.98 -2.57
CA TYR A 31 4.10 -21.05 -2.32
C TYR A 31 5.26 -21.27 -3.30
N THR A 32 5.70 -22.52 -3.53
CA THR A 32 6.76 -22.82 -4.50
C THR A 32 6.32 -22.51 -5.93
N ARG A 33 5.04 -22.74 -6.29
CA ARG A 33 4.50 -22.34 -7.59
C ARG A 33 4.58 -20.83 -7.82
N LEU A 34 4.33 -20.03 -6.79
CA LEU A 34 4.32 -18.56 -6.88
C LEU A 34 5.71 -17.92 -6.78
N PHE A 35 6.57 -18.47 -5.92
CA PHE A 35 7.84 -17.83 -5.56
C PHE A 35 9.08 -18.58 -6.01
N GLY A 36 8.93 -19.82 -6.50
CA GLY A 36 10.02 -20.70 -6.87
C GLY A 36 10.92 -21.09 -5.70
N GLY A 37 11.96 -21.86 -6.01
CA GLY A 37 13.04 -22.22 -5.09
C GLY A 37 12.72 -23.36 -4.12
N SER A 38 13.76 -23.79 -3.40
CA SER A 38 13.67 -24.82 -2.37
C SER A 38 13.00 -24.29 -1.10
N VAL A 39 12.01 -25.02 -0.59
CA VAL A 39 11.32 -24.74 0.67
C VAL A 39 11.70 -25.76 1.73
N ASN A 40 11.85 -25.33 2.98
CA ASN A 40 12.14 -26.22 4.10
C ASN A 40 10.90 -26.38 5.01
N PRO A 41 10.18 -27.51 4.92
CA PRO A 41 8.98 -27.76 5.73
C PRO A 41 9.26 -27.94 7.22
N GLY A 42 10.49 -28.32 7.61
CA GLY A 42 10.85 -28.60 9.01
C GLY A 42 11.27 -27.36 9.81
N CYS A 43 11.37 -26.20 9.17
CA CYS A 43 11.87 -24.97 9.80
C CYS A 43 10.70 -24.05 10.19
N ASN A 44 10.29 -24.04 11.45
CA ASN A 44 9.17 -23.20 11.92
C ASN A 44 9.37 -21.70 11.62
N LYS A 45 10.59 -21.17 11.83
CA LYS A 45 10.90 -19.77 11.48
C LYS A 45 10.73 -19.50 9.98
N CYS A 46 11.07 -20.48 9.14
CA CYS A 46 10.93 -20.39 7.70
C CYS A 46 9.46 -20.40 7.30
N LEU A 47 8.62 -21.24 7.93
CA LEU A 47 7.18 -21.29 7.69
C LEU A 47 6.51 -19.95 7.98
N THR A 48 6.83 -19.32 9.11
CA THR A 48 6.34 -17.95 9.40
C THR A 48 6.75 -16.97 8.31
N SER A 49 8.03 -16.99 7.90
CA SER A 49 8.53 -16.10 6.84
C SER A 49 7.84 -16.33 5.49
N TYR A 50 7.59 -17.59 5.13
CA TYR A 50 6.87 -17.95 3.91
C TYR A 50 5.42 -17.46 3.97
N LEU A 51 4.74 -17.68 5.09
CA LEU A 51 3.36 -17.28 5.30
C LEU A 51 3.20 -15.76 5.28
N ASP A 52 4.11 -15.02 5.92
CA ASP A 52 4.12 -13.55 5.90
C ASP A 52 4.34 -13.02 4.48
N LYS A 53 5.27 -13.62 3.73
CA LYS A 53 5.52 -13.27 2.34
C LYS A 53 4.30 -13.55 1.47
N TYR A 54 3.64 -14.69 1.67
CA TYR A 54 2.42 -15.06 0.97
C TYR A 54 1.30 -14.05 1.27
N LYS A 55 1.07 -13.74 2.55
CA LYS A 55 0.08 -12.74 2.99
C LYS A 55 0.32 -11.38 2.37
N LYS A 56 1.57 -10.92 2.32
CA LYS A 56 1.92 -9.64 1.67
C LYS A 56 1.64 -9.67 0.17
N ALA A 57 1.94 -10.77 -0.51
CA ALA A 57 1.67 -10.90 -1.95
C ALA A 57 0.17 -10.97 -2.27
N MET A 58 -0.62 -11.55 -1.37
CA MET A 58 -2.07 -11.72 -1.51
C MET A 58 -2.89 -10.62 -0.83
N ALA A 59 -2.23 -9.65 -0.18
CA ALA A 59 -2.89 -8.48 0.37
C ALA A 59 -3.48 -7.70 -0.80
N LYS A 60 -4.80 -7.81 -0.98
CA LYS A 60 -5.56 -6.95 -1.87
C LYS A 60 -5.56 -5.56 -1.25
N GLY A 61 -4.72 -4.67 -1.77
CA GLY A 61 -4.85 -3.26 -1.53
C GLY A 61 -5.90 -2.69 -2.47
N GLU A 62 -6.63 -1.67 -2.04
CA GLU A 62 -7.13 -0.71 -3.01
C GLU A 62 -5.91 -0.02 -3.61
N ASN A 63 -5.72 -0.14 -4.91
CA ASN A 63 -4.69 0.62 -5.62
C ASN A 63 -5.07 2.10 -5.59
N LYS A 64 -4.58 2.81 -4.57
CA LYS A 64 -4.74 4.26 -4.41
C LYS A 64 -3.63 5.06 -5.08
N SER A 65 -2.66 4.38 -5.69
CA SER A 65 -1.52 5.04 -6.32
C SER A 65 -1.88 5.70 -7.65
N GLY A 66 -2.99 5.30 -8.28
CA GLY A 66 -3.39 5.74 -9.62
C GLY A 66 -2.56 5.12 -10.76
N TYR A 67 -1.50 4.38 -10.44
CA TYR A 67 -0.70 3.67 -11.44
C TYR A 67 -1.36 2.37 -11.85
N LYS A 68 -1.34 2.06 -13.15
CA LYS A 68 -1.84 0.79 -13.69
C LYS A 68 -0.77 0.16 -14.57
N LEU A 69 -0.36 -1.06 -14.25
CA LEU A 69 0.47 -1.90 -15.10
C LEU A 69 -0.35 -2.44 -16.28
N LYS A 70 0.28 -2.54 -17.46
CA LYS A 70 -0.32 -3.29 -18.58
C LYS A 70 -0.55 -4.74 -18.14
N ALA A 71 -1.62 -5.35 -18.63
CA ALA A 71 -2.01 -6.72 -18.25
C ALA A 71 -0.84 -7.74 -18.35
N LYS A 72 -0.02 -7.66 -19.40
CA LYS A 72 1.16 -8.55 -19.60
C LYS A 72 2.27 -8.39 -18.56
N TYR A 73 2.26 -7.30 -17.79
CA TYR A 73 3.23 -7.00 -16.74
C TYR A 73 2.62 -7.11 -15.34
N ASN A 74 1.40 -7.62 -15.21
CA ASN A 74 0.81 -7.88 -13.90
C ASN A 74 1.54 -9.05 -13.23
N GLY A 75 2.18 -8.81 -12.08
CA GLY A 75 2.98 -9.81 -11.37
C GLY A 75 4.48 -9.78 -11.68
N ILE A 76 5.01 -8.69 -12.24
CA ILE A 76 6.45 -8.55 -12.45
C ILE A 76 7.21 -8.34 -11.12
N PRO A 77 8.47 -8.78 -11.01
CA PRO A 77 9.27 -8.48 -9.82
C PRO A 77 9.50 -6.97 -9.66
N LEU A 78 9.60 -6.47 -8.43
CA LEU A 78 9.88 -5.06 -8.09
C LEU A 78 11.33 -4.63 -8.39
N GLY A 79 12.27 -5.56 -8.45
CA GLY A 79 13.66 -5.34 -8.88
C GLY A 79 14.33 -6.65 -9.27
N PHE A 80 15.49 -6.58 -9.94
CA PHE A 80 16.31 -7.77 -10.17
C PHE A 80 16.66 -8.42 -8.83
N GLY A 81 16.40 -9.73 -8.70
CA GLY A 81 16.58 -10.47 -7.45
C GLY A 81 15.63 -10.11 -6.30
N LYS A 82 14.69 -9.17 -6.49
CA LYS A 82 13.68 -8.85 -5.46
C LYS A 82 12.56 -9.89 -5.50
N ARG A 83 12.16 -10.33 -4.31
CA ARG A 83 11.12 -11.35 -4.12
C ARG A 83 9.69 -10.80 -4.08
N VAL A 84 9.53 -9.49 -4.26
CA VAL A 84 8.24 -8.79 -4.27
C VAL A 84 7.72 -8.76 -5.71
N LEU A 85 6.53 -9.29 -5.94
CA LEU A 85 5.83 -9.20 -7.23
C LEU A 85 4.81 -8.07 -7.18
N VAL A 86 4.90 -7.16 -8.15
CA VAL A 86 4.02 -6.00 -8.26
C VAL A 86 2.87 -6.35 -9.19
N THR A 87 1.65 -6.17 -8.70
CA THR A 87 0.38 -6.40 -9.40
C THR A 87 -0.45 -5.12 -9.41
N ASN A 88 -1.46 -5.06 -10.27
CA ASN A 88 -2.44 -3.96 -10.26
C ASN A 88 -3.25 -3.86 -8.95
N GLU A 89 -3.25 -4.92 -8.13
CA GLU A 89 -3.93 -4.97 -6.83
C GLU A 89 -3.04 -4.54 -5.67
N ASN A 90 -1.71 -4.49 -5.84
CA ASN A 90 -0.78 -4.17 -4.76
C ASN A 90 0.23 -3.05 -5.08
N ILE A 91 0.15 -2.47 -6.28
CA ILE A 91 1.07 -1.41 -6.69
C ILE A 91 0.85 -0.16 -5.85
N THR A 92 1.90 0.22 -5.11
CA THR A 92 2.00 1.51 -4.41
C THR A 92 2.75 2.51 -5.28
N GLU A 93 2.72 3.79 -4.90
CA GLU A 93 3.48 4.83 -5.58
C GLU A 93 4.98 4.55 -5.52
N GLU A 94 5.52 4.11 -4.38
CA GLU A 94 6.93 3.79 -4.20
C GLU A 94 7.35 2.59 -5.07
N TYR A 95 6.45 1.63 -5.27
CA TYR A 95 6.69 0.50 -6.18
C TYR A 95 6.67 0.97 -7.63
N ALA A 96 5.71 1.82 -7.99
CA ALA A 96 5.63 2.38 -9.33
C ALA A 96 6.89 3.21 -9.67
N GLU A 97 7.37 4.04 -8.74
CA GLU A 97 8.59 4.84 -8.91
C GLU A 97 9.83 3.96 -9.11
N GLN A 98 9.97 2.88 -8.33
CA GLN A 98 11.05 1.91 -8.54
C GLN A 98 10.97 1.21 -9.90
N LEU A 99 9.76 0.89 -10.37
CA LEU A 99 9.58 0.30 -11.70
C LEU A 99 9.88 1.29 -12.82
N LEU A 100 9.54 2.58 -12.64
CA LEU A 100 9.81 3.64 -13.61
C LEU A 100 11.30 3.94 -13.78
N GLN A 101 12.12 3.70 -12.76
CA GLN A 101 13.58 3.86 -12.82
C GLN A 101 14.29 2.80 -13.69
N ARG A 102 13.58 1.77 -14.15
CA ARG A 102 14.16 0.70 -14.98
C ARG A 102 14.39 1.15 -16.42
N PRO A 103 15.29 0.45 -17.15
CA PRO A 103 15.26 0.47 -18.60
C PRO A 103 13.85 0.15 -19.10
N ASN A 104 13.26 1.04 -19.89
CA ASN A 104 11.90 0.93 -20.40
C ASN A 104 10.81 0.89 -19.31
N GLY A 105 11.07 1.48 -18.13
CA GLY A 105 10.13 1.48 -17.01
C GLY A 105 8.75 2.05 -17.36
N LYS A 106 8.69 3.09 -18.19
CA LYS A 106 7.43 3.68 -18.69
C LYS A 106 6.58 2.68 -19.49
N ASP A 107 7.22 1.77 -20.23
CA ASP A 107 6.50 0.81 -21.06
C ASP A 107 5.75 -0.25 -20.25
N LEU A 108 6.08 -0.38 -18.96
CA LEU A 108 5.42 -1.28 -18.03
C LEU A 108 3.98 -0.84 -17.69
N PHE A 109 3.71 0.46 -17.81
CA PHE A 109 2.47 1.07 -17.37
C PHE A 109 1.49 1.29 -18.52
N GLU A 110 0.22 1.04 -18.24
CA GLU A 110 -0.93 1.44 -19.04
C GLU A 110 -1.39 2.85 -18.63
N VAL A 111 -1.35 3.15 -17.31
CA VAL A 111 -1.68 4.45 -16.75
C VAL A 111 -0.55 4.90 -15.82
N ILE A 112 -0.07 6.12 -16.06
CA ILE A 112 0.83 6.86 -15.19
C ILE A 112 0.06 8.12 -14.78
N PRO A 113 -0.35 8.27 -13.51
CA PRO A 113 -1.06 9.46 -13.08
C PRO A 113 -0.14 10.68 -13.17
N ASP A 114 -0.68 11.82 -13.60
CA ASP A 114 0.05 13.08 -13.55
C ASP A 114 0.31 13.45 -12.09
N LYS A 115 1.58 13.68 -11.71
CA LYS A 115 1.98 14.08 -10.35
C LYS A 115 1.32 15.38 -9.84
N LYS A 116 0.52 16.05 -10.68
CA LYS A 116 -0.16 17.32 -10.38
C LYS A 116 -1.45 17.19 -9.56
N GLN A 117 -1.91 15.99 -9.19
CA GLN A 117 -3.09 15.83 -8.34
C GLN A 117 -2.79 14.91 -7.16
N LYS A 118 -1.89 15.35 -6.28
CA LYS A 118 -1.88 14.85 -4.91
C LYS A 118 -2.70 15.85 -4.11
N GLU A 119 -3.93 15.47 -3.75
CA GLU A 119 -4.59 16.18 -2.67
C GLU A 119 -3.66 16.04 -1.44
N PRO A 120 -3.17 17.15 -0.87
CA PRO A 120 -2.27 17.10 0.27
C PRO A 120 -2.93 16.33 1.41
N LEU A 121 -2.13 15.57 2.18
CA LEU A 121 -2.66 14.87 3.35
C LEU A 121 -3.33 15.87 4.29
N ALA A 122 -4.37 15.44 5.01
CA ALA A 122 -5.09 16.34 5.92
C ALA A 122 -4.14 17.01 6.93
N THR A 123 -3.10 16.31 7.37
CA THR A 123 -2.05 16.82 8.26
C THR A 123 -1.19 17.90 7.62
N GLU A 124 -0.87 17.78 6.34
CA GLU A 124 -0.09 18.79 5.60
C GLU A 124 -0.91 20.05 5.39
N VAL A 125 -2.20 19.91 5.10
CA VAL A 125 -3.12 21.05 4.97
C VAL A 125 -3.30 21.78 6.30
N VAL A 126 -3.47 21.04 7.39
CA VAL A 126 -3.52 21.64 8.74
C VAL A 126 -2.24 22.43 9.02
N ALA A 127 -1.06 21.88 8.73
CA ALA A 127 0.20 22.60 8.91
C ALA A 127 0.29 23.88 8.07
N LEU A 128 -0.22 23.87 6.82
CA LEU A 128 -0.29 25.06 5.97
C LEU A 128 -1.25 26.11 6.52
N ILE A 129 -2.39 25.71 7.09
CA ILE A 129 -3.34 26.61 7.74
C ILE A 129 -2.72 27.21 9.00
N GLU A 130 -2.08 26.39 9.83
CA GLU A 130 -1.42 26.85 11.06
C GLU A 130 -0.29 27.85 10.77
N ALA A 131 0.47 27.63 9.69
CA ALA A 131 1.54 28.51 9.25
C ALA A 131 1.06 29.79 8.55
N ALA A 132 -0.21 29.86 8.13
CA ALA A 132 -0.74 31.03 7.47
C ALA A 132 -0.74 32.25 8.40
N THR A 133 -0.55 33.43 7.82
CA THR A 133 -0.45 34.71 8.54
C THR A 133 -1.55 35.68 8.16
N THR A 134 -2.27 35.41 7.07
CA THR A 134 -3.36 36.25 6.58
C THR A 134 -4.62 35.43 6.34
N LEU A 135 -5.77 36.11 6.32
CA LEU A 135 -7.05 35.48 5.99
C LEU A 135 -7.07 34.98 4.54
N GLU A 136 -6.49 35.73 3.59
CA GLU A 136 -6.39 35.32 2.18
C GLU A 136 -5.66 33.99 2.00
N GLU A 137 -4.63 33.73 2.81
CA GLU A 137 -3.85 32.49 2.75
C GLU A 137 -4.64 31.26 3.20
N ILE A 138 -5.62 31.42 4.11
CA ILE A 138 -6.44 30.32 4.61
C ILE A 138 -7.75 30.14 3.82
N GLU A 139 -8.26 31.19 3.17
CA GLU A 139 -9.50 31.14 2.38
C GLU A 139 -9.44 30.11 1.25
N LYS A 140 -8.26 29.82 0.71
CA LYS A 140 -8.05 28.73 -0.27
C LYS A 140 -8.41 27.33 0.25
N PHE A 141 -8.67 27.17 1.55
CA PHE A 141 -9.07 25.93 2.20
C PHE A 141 -10.52 25.94 2.72
N ALA A 142 -11.31 26.99 2.46
CA ALA A 142 -12.67 27.14 2.98
C ALA A 142 -13.63 26.03 2.52
N ASP A 143 -13.41 25.49 1.32
CA ASP A 143 -14.25 24.43 0.72
C ASP A 143 -13.80 23.00 1.11
N ASP A 144 -12.81 22.85 1.99
CA ASP A 144 -12.34 21.53 2.41
C ASP A 144 -13.40 20.80 3.27
N THR A 145 -13.65 19.53 2.98
CA THR A 145 -14.67 18.73 3.66
C THR A 145 -14.14 17.91 4.83
N ARG A 146 -12.82 17.92 5.06
CA ARG A 146 -12.17 17.09 6.08
C ARG A 146 -12.31 17.74 7.45
N LYS A 147 -12.92 17.02 8.40
CA LYS A 147 -13.22 17.50 9.76
C LYS A 147 -12.03 18.18 10.46
N THR A 148 -10.83 17.62 10.34
CA THR A 148 -9.62 18.18 10.96
C THR A 148 -9.16 19.48 10.30
N VAL A 149 -9.32 19.59 8.98
CA VAL A 149 -8.97 20.79 8.22
C VAL A 149 -9.96 21.92 8.53
N ILE A 150 -11.26 21.63 8.56
CA ILE A 150 -12.31 22.59 8.95
C ILE A 150 -12.05 23.13 10.36
N ALA A 151 -11.71 22.26 11.32
CA ALA A 151 -11.40 22.68 12.69
C ALA A 151 -10.19 23.63 12.74
N ALA A 152 -9.11 23.30 12.02
CA ALA A 152 -7.93 24.15 11.93
C ALA A 152 -8.22 25.48 11.22
N TYR A 153 -8.99 25.46 10.13
CA TYR A 153 -9.40 26.66 9.40
C TYR A 153 -10.18 27.62 10.30
N ASN A 154 -11.21 27.13 10.99
CA ASN A 154 -12.03 27.96 11.88
C ASN A 154 -11.21 28.55 13.02
N ALA A 155 -10.39 27.74 13.70
CA ALA A 155 -9.54 28.21 14.79
C ALA A 155 -8.54 29.28 14.32
N LYS A 156 -7.97 29.10 13.14
CA LYS A 156 -7.02 30.07 12.57
C LYS A 156 -7.70 31.35 12.12
N LYS A 157 -8.89 31.25 11.53
CA LYS A 157 -9.72 32.38 11.12
C LYS A 157 -10.06 33.26 12.32
N GLU A 158 -10.55 32.65 13.40
CA GLU A 158 -10.84 33.35 14.66
C GLU A 158 -9.61 34.08 15.20
N ALA A 159 -8.46 33.40 15.28
CA ALA A 159 -7.21 34.00 15.75
C ALA A 159 -6.68 35.16 14.87
N LEU A 160 -7.07 35.23 13.60
CA LEU A 160 -6.70 36.31 12.68
C LEU A 160 -7.74 37.45 12.64
N GLU A 161 -8.99 37.16 13.01
CA GLU A 161 -10.09 38.13 13.10
C GLU A 161 -10.20 38.82 14.46
N GLU A 162 -9.63 38.24 15.53
CA GLU A 162 -9.61 38.89 16.83
C GLU A 162 -8.87 40.24 16.77
N PRO A 163 -9.52 41.36 17.12
CA PRO A 163 -8.82 42.62 17.25
C PRO A 163 -7.79 42.45 18.37
N LYS A 164 -6.53 42.81 18.08
CA LYS A 164 -5.56 43.10 19.13
C LYS A 164 -6.11 44.27 19.94
N ASN A 165 -6.87 43.95 20.98
CA ASN A 165 -7.23 44.90 22.02
C ASN A 165 -5.94 45.13 22.83
N ASP A 166 -5.16 46.11 22.38
CA ASP A 166 -4.15 46.80 23.20
C ASP A 166 -4.83 47.56 24.34
#